data_AF-A0A843D2H8-F1
#
_entry.id   AF-A0A843D2H8-F1
#
_cell.length_a   1.000
_cell.length_b   1.000
_cell.length_c   1.000
_cell.angle_alpha   90.00
_cell.angle_beta   90.00
_cell.angle_gamma   90.00
#
_symmetry.space_group_name_H-M   'P 1'
#
loop_
_entity.id
_entity.type
_entity.pdbx_description
1 polymer ?
#
loop_
_entity_poly.entity_id
_entity_poly.type
_entity_poly.pdbx_seq_one_letter_code
_entity_poly.pdbx_strand_id
1 'polypeptide(L)'
;MTHGILGLIVCPMVDDNLIYSLSKDPEEKNILIVDNEHNGSVRRKLDKENIGYEIIKWDDILNGTFQLDGSRFTILIYMINLGLHSRPEELKSTVEDIAKEMNPFVDGFGFYLGTCGNYEWNIP
;
A
#
# COMPACT_ATOMS: atom_id res chain seq x y z
N MET A 1 4.95 21.14 -6.87
CA MET A 1 4.06 19.99 -7.11
C MET A 1 4.87 18.76 -6.79
N THR A 2 4.37 17.94 -5.87
CA THR A 2 4.98 16.66 -5.50
C THR A 2 4.87 15.71 -6.69
N HIS A 3 5.92 14.93 -6.93
CA HIS A 3 6.00 13.96 -8.00
C HIS A 3 6.73 12.72 -7.50
N GLY A 4 6.64 11.63 -8.25
CA GLY A 4 7.21 10.33 -7.88
C GLY A 4 6.17 9.37 -7.32
N ILE A 5 6.64 8.16 -7.03
CA ILE A 5 5.82 7.01 -6.69
C ILE A 5 6.12 6.59 -5.25
N LEU A 6 5.12 6.71 -4.38
CA LEU A 6 5.17 6.21 -3.01
C LEU A 6 4.56 4.81 -2.94
N GLY A 7 5.38 3.80 -2.66
CA GLY A 7 4.93 2.44 -2.38
C GLY A 7 4.39 2.30 -0.97
N LEU A 8 3.14 1.89 -0.81
CA LEU A 8 2.52 1.64 0.48
C LEU A 8 2.27 0.14 0.68
N ILE A 9 2.83 -0.44 1.73
CA ILE A 9 2.50 -1.80 2.18
C ILE A 9 1.56 -1.68 3.38
N VAL A 10 0.34 -2.19 3.22
CA VAL A 10 -0.79 -1.84 4.08
C VAL A 10 -1.47 -3.09 4.62
N CYS A 11 -1.67 -3.10 5.92
CA CYS A 11 -2.46 -4.08 6.63
C CYS A 11 -3.93 -3.63 6.73
N PRO A 12 -4.92 -4.51 6.48
CA PRO A 12 -6.35 -4.17 6.62
C PRO A 12 -6.79 -3.75 8.03
N MET A 13 -6.00 -3.99 9.07
CA MET A 13 -6.31 -3.57 10.46
C MET A 13 -6.12 -2.07 10.68
N VAL A 14 -5.16 -1.46 9.98
CA VAL A 14 -4.75 -0.06 10.17
C VAL A 14 -5.02 0.79 8.94
N ASP A 15 -5.78 0.26 7.98
CA ASP A 15 -6.17 0.97 6.76
C ASP A 15 -7.07 2.19 7.08
N ASP A 16 -7.77 2.26 8.22
CA ASP A 16 -8.47 3.48 8.66
C ASP A 16 -7.52 4.68 8.82
N ASN A 17 -6.29 4.46 9.29
CA ASN A 17 -5.29 5.53 9.41
C ASN A 17 -4.83 5.99 8.03
N LEU A 18 -4.68 5.05 7.08
CA LEU A 18 -4.38 5.39 5.69
C LEU A 18 -5.49 6.23 5.08
N ILE A 19 -6.75 5.81 5.24
CA ILE A 19 -7.92 6.50 4.70
C ILE A 19 -8.02 7.91 5.30
N TYR A 20 -7.81 8.05 6.61
CA TYR A 20 -7.75 9.35 7.26
C TYR A 20 -6.67 10.24 6.62
N SER A 21 -5.43 9.76 6.50
CA SER A 21 -4.34 10.52 5.87
C SER A 21 -4.68 10.93 4.44
N LEU A 22 -5.20 10.01 3.62
CA LEU A 22 -5.55 10.29 2.22
C LEU A 22 -6.67 11.33 2.10
N SER A 23 -7.68 11.28 3.00
CA SER A 23 -8.81 12.21 3.01
C SER A 23 -8.47 13.64 3.46
N LYS A 24 -7.38 13.80 4.23
CA LYS A 24 -6.96 15.10 4.79
C LYS A 24 -5.82 15.74 4.04
N ASP A 25 -5.07 14.95 3.28
CA ASP A 25 -3.98 15.44 2.47
C ASP A 25 -4.52 16.20 1.23
N PRO A 26 -4.29 17.52 1.15
CA PRO A 26 -4.83 18.37 0.09
C PRO A 26 -4.09 18.23 -1.24
N GLU A 27 -2.96 17.50 -1.30
CA GLU A 27 -2.24 17.32 -2.55
C GLU A 27 -3.01 16.42 -3.52
N GLU A 28 -2.99 16.77 -4.81
CA GLU A 28 -3.54 15.91 -5.86
C GLU A 28 -2.63 14.69 -6.01
N LYS A 29 -3.24 13.50 -6.02
CA LYS A 29 -2.52 12.22 -6.05
C LYS A 29 -3.27 11.19 -6.88
N ASN A 30 -2.52 10.39 -7.64
CA ASN A 30 -3.06 9.20 -8.28
C ASN A 30 -2.97 8.03 -7.29
N ILE A 31 -4.06 7.29 -7.10
CA ILE A 31 -4.07 6.12 -6.20
C ILE A 31 -4.25 4.86 -7.05
N LEU A 32 -3.26 3.98 -6.96
CA LEU A 32 -3.26 2.67 -7.60
C LEU A 32 -3.27 1.61 -6.52
N ILE A 33 -4.13 0.61 -6.65
CA ILE A 33 -4.21 -0.51 -5.71
C ILE A 33 -3.92 -1.79 -6.47
N VAL A 34 -2.98 -2.57 -5.94
CA VAL A 34 -2.66 -3.88 -6.50
C VAL A 34 -3.84 -4.82 -6.30
N ASP A 35 -4.23 -5.49 -7.38
CA ASP A 35 -5.32 -6.46 -7.39
C ASP A 35 -4.89 -7.74 -6.67
N ASN A 36 -5.41 -7.92 -5.46
CA ASN A 36 -5.20 -9.12 -4.66
C ASN A 36 -6.43 -9.38 -3.77
N GLU A 37 -6.47 -10.55 -3.14
CA GLU A 37 -7.61 -10.97 -2.31
C GLU A 37 -7.82 -10.14 -1.03
N HIS A 38 -6.88 -9.25 -0.67
CA HIS A 38 -6.90 -8.49 0.58
C HIS A 38 -7.30 -7.02 0.40
N ASN A 39 -7.55 -6.56 -0.83
CA ASN A 39 -7.87 -5.15 -1.12
C ASN A 39 -9.30 -4.70 -0.81
N GLY A 40 -10.19 -5.63 -0.45
CA GLY A 40 -11.61 -5.32 -0.26
C GLY A 40 -11.90 -4.29 0.85
N SER A 41 -11.10 -4.26 1.92
CA SER A 41 -11.31 -3.30 3.03
C SER A 41 -10.96 -1.88 2.61
N VAL A 42 -9.77 -1.67 2.05
CA VAL A 42 -9.30 -0.33 1.63
C VAL A 42 -10.20 0.25 0.55
N ARG A 43 -10.62 -0.56 -0.43
CA ARG A 43 -11.51 -0.14 -1.52
C ARG A 43 -12.84 0.40 -1.00
N ARG A 44 -13.52 -0.40 -0.16
CA ARG A 44 -14.79 0.00 0.46
C ARG A 44 -14.67 1.31 1.23
N LYS A 45 -13.53 1.55 1.88
CA LYS A 45 -13.30 2.77 2.67
C LYS A 45 -12.98 3.98 1.78
N LEU A 46 -12.20 3.80 0.72
CA LEU A 46 -11.95 4.85 -0.29
C LEU A 46 -13.25 5.26 -0.99
N ASP A 47 -14.09 4.28 -1.39
CA ASP A 47 -15.40 4.53 -1.98
C ASP A 47 -16.29 5.36 -1.05
N LYS A 48 -16.28 5.05 0.26
CA LYS A 48 -17.06 5.77 1.28
C LYS A 48 -16.62 7.23 1.44
N GLU A 49 -15.31 7.51 1.37
CA GLU A 49 -14.76 8.86 1.44
C GLU A 49 -14.75 9.57 0.07
N ASN A 50 -15.30 8.92 -0.98
CA ASN A 50 -15.37 9.43 -2.34
C ASN A 50 -13.98 9.79 -2.91
N ILE A 51 -12.99 8.96 -2.59
CA ILE A 51 -11.59 9.06 -3.06
C ILE A 51 -11.42 8.11 -4.24
N GLY A 52 -11.04 8.66 -5.40
CA GLY A 52 -10.81 7.88 -6.62
C GLY A 52 -9.55 7.02 -6.54
N TYR A 53 -9.61 5.82 -7.12
CA TYR A 53 -8.48 4.91 -7.27
C TYR A 53 -8.65 4.04 -8.52
N GLU A 54 -7.55 3.44 -8.96
CA GLU A 54 -7.55 2.42 -10.02
C GLU A 54 -7.02 1.08 -9.46
N ILE A 55 -7.55 -0.02 -9.99
CA ILE A 55 -7.08 -1.37 -9.69
C ILE A 55 -6.13 -1.81 -10.80
N ILE A 56 -4.94 -2.28 -10.42
CA ILE A 56 -3.92 -2.76 -11.35
C ILE A 56 -3.45 -4.15 -10.97
N LYS A 57 -3.08 -4.99 -11.94
CA LYS A 57 -2.50 -6.30 -11.62
C LYS A 57 -1.02 -6.12 -11.32
N TRP A 58 -0.54 -6.84 -10.31
CA TRP A 58 0.90 -6.84 -9.97
C TRP A 58 1.74 -7.31 -11.16
N ASP A 59 1.30 -8.38 -11.82
CA ASP A 59 1.95 -8.93 -13.01
C ASP A 59 2.07 -7.93 -14.16
N ASP A 60 1.15 -6.97 -14.28
CA ASP A 60 1.24 -5.97 -15.35
C ASP A 60 2.39 -4.98 -15.11
N ILE A 61 2.65 -4.63 -13.85
CA ILE A 61 3.83 -3.83 -13.47
C ILE A 61 5.11 -4.65 -13.69
N LEU A 62 5.14 -5.89 -13.17
CA LEU A 62 6.32 -6.74 -13.22
C LEU A 62 6.76 -7.07 -14.66
N ASN A 63 5.79 -7.30 -15.54
CA ASN A 63 6.05 -7.59 -16.96
C ASN A 63 6.23 -6.33 -17.81
N GLY A 64 6.05 -5.13 -17.22
CA GLY A 64 6.17 -3.85 -17.91
C GLY A 64 5.04 -3.54 -18.90
N THR A 65 3.92 -4.29 -18.85
CA THR A 65 2.72 -3.99 -19.64
C THR A 65 1.95 -2.79 -19.09
N PHE A 66 2.17 -2.46 -17.83
CA PHE A 66 1.74 -1.22 -17.18
C PHE A 66 2.95 -0.44 -16.65
N GLN A 67 3.09 0.82 -17.07
CA GLN A 67 4.16 1.70 -16.58
C GLN A 67 3.58 2.68 -15.57
N LEU A 68 4.20 2.71 -14.39
CA LEU A 68 3.86 3.70 -13.37
C LEU A 68 4.32 5.08 -13.83
N ASP A 69 3.42 6.05 -13.76
CA ASP A 69 3.72 7.44 -14.07
C ASP A 69 4.19 8.19 -12.82
N GLY A 70 5.50 8.48 -12.78
CA GLY A 70 6.12 9.30 -11.75
C GLY A 70 6.10 10.81 -12.03
N SER A 71 5.49 11.27 -13.13
CA SER A 71 5.38 12.70 -13.45
C SER A 71 4.40 13.43 -12.54
N ARG A 72 3.46 12.70 -11.93
CA ARG A 72 2.56 13.13 -10.87
C ARG A 72 2.89 12.37 -9.59
N PHE A 73 2.37 12.85 -8.47
CA PHE A 73 2.45 12.10 -7.23
C PHE A 73 1.50 10.89 -7.30
N THR A 74 2.08 9.69 -7.28
CA THR A 74 1.36 8.42 -7.39
C THR A 74 1.58 7.59 -6.13
N ILE A 75 0.50 7.06 -5.58
CA ILE A 75 0.52 6.16 -4.43
C ILE A 75 0.16 4.76 -4.92
N LEU A 76 1.08 3.83 -4.75
CA LEU A 76 0.92 2.42 -5.12
C LEU A 76 0.68 1.59 -3.86
N ILE A 77 -0.53 1.07 -3.67
CA ILE A 77 -0.95 0.37 -2.46
C ILE A 77 -0.93 -1.14 -2.69
N TYR A 78 -0.15 -1.85 -1.87
CA TYR A 78 -0.17 -3.30 -1.74
C TYR A 78 -0.79 -3.71 -0.41
N MET A 79 -1.88 -4.48 -0.45
CA MET A 79 -2.60 -4.93 0.74
C MET A 79 -2.11 -6.32 1.16
N ILE A 80 -1.62 -6.45 2.40
CA ILE A 80 -1.14 -7.74 2.94
C ILE A 80 -2.24 -8.53 3.65
N ASN A 81 -2.01 -9.82 3.86
CA ASN A 81 -2.95 -10.69 4.55
C ASN A 81 -3.12 -10.30 6.03
N LEU A 82 -4.36 -10.11 6.48
CA LEU A 82 -4.72 -9.82 7.88
C LEU A 82 -4.25 -10.92 8.85
N GLY A 83 -4.10 -12.17 8.40
CA GLY A 83 -3.68 -13.30 9.24
C GLY A 83 -2.22 -13.23 9.72
N LEU A 84 -1.37 -12.44 9.05
CA LEU A 84 0.07 -12.36 9.35
C LEU A 84 0.36 -11.68 10.71
N HIS A 85 -0.60 -10.97 11.29
CA HIS A 85 -0.43 -10.31 12.60
C HIS A 85 -0.24 -11.28 13.77
N SER A 86 -0.63 -12.54 13.61
CA SER A 86 -0.46 -13.54 14.66
C SER A 86 0.98 -14.10 14.71
N ARG A 87 1.82 -13.79 13.70
CA ARG A 87 3.15 -14.39 13.49
C ARG A 87 4.14 -13.31 13.01
N PRO A 88 4.77 -12.56 13.94
CA PRO A 88 5.63 -11.41 13.60
C PRO A 88 6.75 -11.70 12.60
N GLU A 89 7.38 -12.89 12.67
CA GLU A 89 8.44 -13.28 11.73
C GLU A 89 7.93 -13.50 10.30
N GLU A 90 6.70 -14.03 10.16
CA GLU A 90 6.07 -14.19 8.85
C GLU A 90 5.62 -12.85 8.27
N LEU A 91 5.14 -11.94 9.13
CA LEU A 91 4.83 -10.58 8.72
C LEU A 91 6.09 -9.85 8.24
N LYS A 92 7.18 -9.92 9.00
CA LYS A 92 8.47 -9.30 8.64
C LYS A 92 8.97 -9.80 7.28
N SER A 93 9.11 -11.12 7.12
CA SER A 93 9.57 -11.71 5.85
C SER A 93 8.67 -11.34 4.68
N THR A 94 7.35 -11.39 4.86
CA THR A 94 6.38 -10.98 3.83
C THR A 94 6.58 -9.52 3.41
N VAL A 95 6.73 -8.61 4.37
CA VAL A 95 6.94 -7.18 4.09
C VAL A 95 8.27 -6.95 3.39
N GLU A 96 9.34 -7.62 3.83
CA GLU A 96 10.66 -7.53 3.19
C GLU A 96 10.63 -8.03 1.74
N ASP A 97 9.92 -9.11 1.46
CA ASP A 97 9.83 -9.67 0.11
C ASP A 97 9.00 -8.79 -0.83
N ILE A 98 7.85 -8.29 -0.36
CA ILE A 98 7.06 -7.32 -1.12
C ILE A 98 7.87 -6.03 -1.36
N ALA A 99 8.58 -5.52 -0.35
CA ALA A 99 9.40 -4.33 -0.50
C ALA A 99 10.51 -4.54 -1.54
N LYS A 100 11.19 -5.69 -1.55
CA LYS A 100 12.19 -6.03 -2.57
C LYS A 100 11.59 -6.06 -3.98
N GLU A 101 10.41 -6.64 -4.14
CA GLU A 101 9.70 -6.68 -5.43
C GLU A 101 9.25 -5.30 -5.90
N MET A 102 8.79 -4.44 -4.98
CA MET A 102 8.33 -3.08 -5.28
C MET A 102 9.48 -2.10 -5.54
N ASN A 103 10.66 -2.32 -4.95
CA ASN A 103 11.78 -1.37 -4.95
C ASN A 103 12.21 -0.85 -6.33
N PRO A 104 12.18 -1.64 -7.43
CA PRO A 104 12.52 -1.13 -8.77
C PRO A 104 11.52 -0.10 -9.32
N PHE A 105 10.35 0.03 -8.71
CA PHE A 105 9.19 0.74 -9.25
C PHE A 105 8.76 1.96 -8.43
N VAL A 106 9.35 2.17 -7.25
CA VAL A 106 8.92 3.21 -6.30
C VAL A 106 10.11 4.05 -5.86
N ASP A 107 9.86 5.33 -5.57
CA ASP A 107 10.88 6.28 -5.11
C ASP A 107 11.03 6.27 -3.57
N GLY A 108 10.04 5.73 -2.87
CA GLY A 108 10.04 5.62 -1.42
C GLY A 108 8.95 4.69 -0.92
N PHE A 109 9.04 4.35 0.37
CA PHE A 109 8.11 3.44 1.04
C PHE A 109 7.38 4.12 2.19
N GLY A 110 6.12 3.75 2.37
CA GLY A 110 5.36 3.96 3.60
C GLY A 110 4.77 2.63 4.08
N PHE A 111 4.78 2.42 5.38
CA PHE A 111 4.28 1.18 5.99
C PHE A 111 3.10 1.49 6.89
N TYR A 112 1.93 0.95 6.55
CA TYR A 112 0.75 0.98 7.39
C TYR A 112 0.57 -0.40 7.99
N LEU A 113 1.37 -0.70 9.01
CA LEU A 113 1.45 -2.00 9.66
C LEU A 113 1.13 -1.86 11.15
N GLY A 114 0.48 -2.87 11.71
CA GLY A 114 0.17 -2.93 13.12
C GLY A 114 -0.05 -4.38 13.56
N THR A 115 0.26 -4.69 14.81
CA THR A 115 0.02 -6.01 15.39
C THR A 115 -1.28 -6.02 16.19
N CYS A 116 -2.04 -7.11 16.08
CA CYS A 116 -3.11 -7.40 17.02
C CYS A 116 -2.51 -7.87 18.35
N GLY A 117 -2.33 -6.97 19.32
CA GLY A 117 -2.14 -7.35 20.73
C GLY A 117 -0.73 -7.72 21.18
N ASN A 118 0.34 -7.37 20.46
CA ASN A 118 1.74 -7.50 20.95
C ASN A 118 2.59 -6.26 20.58
N TYR A 119 3.43 -5.80 21.53
CA TYR A 119 4.03 -4.45 21.55
C TYR A 119 5.44 -4.32 20.92
N GLU A 120 6.09 -5.40 20.53
CA GLU A 120 7.51 -5.37 20.15
C GLU A 120 7.70 -5.29 18.63
N TRP A 121 8.02 -4.11 18.11
CA TRP A 121 8.41 -3.90 16.71
C TRP A 121 9.80 -3.25 16.61
N ASN A 122 10.69 -3.87 15.82
CA ASN A 122 11.84 -3.21 15.20
C ASN A 122 11.57 -3.18 13.68
N ILE A 123 11.07 -2.04 13.18
CA ILE A 123 11.03 -1.75 11.74
C ILE A 123 12.47 -1.37 11.33
N PRO A 124 13.05 -1.97 10.28
CA PRO A 124 14.36 -1.55 9.77
C PRO A 124 14.36 -0.11 9.22
#